data_AF-A0A6P6RAZ6-F1
#
_entry.id   AF-A0A6P6RAZ6-F1
#
_cell.length_a   1.000
_cell.length_b   1.000
_cell.length_c   1.000
_cell.angle_alpha   90.00
_cell.angle_beta   90.00
_cell.angle_gamma   90.00
#
_symmetry.space_group_name_H-M   'P 1'
#
loop_
_entity.id
_entity.type
_entity.pdbx_description
1 polymer ?
#
loop_
_entity_poly.entity_id
_entity_poly.type
_entity_poly.pdbx_seq_one_letter_code
_entity_poly.pdbx_strand_id
1 'polypeptide(L)'
;MPYILISTQIRLTGPTMVGDEYSDPSIMNYLGARKTTMLGNNFSEYHVDEPPRLVLDKLEQIGFRVVSMTGVGQTLVWCLYKETSDSL
;
A
#
# COMPACT_ATOMS: atom_id res chain seq x y z
N MET A 1 4.41 -8.87 8.47
CA MET A 1 3.36 -8.70 7.45
C MET A 1 3.94 -9.04 6.07
N PRO A 2 3.78 -10.27 5.56
CA PRO A 2 4.42 -10.70 4.31
C PRO A 2 3.75 -10.16 3.05
N TYR A 3 2.45 -9.87 3.08
CA TYR A 3 1.71 -9.30 1.96
C TYR A 3 1.29 -7.86 2.25
N ILE A 4 1.25 -7.05 1.20
CA ILE A 4 0.69 -5.70 1.22
C ILE A 4 -0.10 -5.47 -0.06
N LEU A 5 -1.25 -4.82 0.07
CA LEU A 5 -2.07 -4.35 -1.04
C LEU A 5 -2.01 -2.84 -1.07
N ILE A 6 -1.59 -2.28 -2.20
CA ILE A 6 -1.64 -0.82 -2.41
C ILE A 6 -2.58 -0.52 -3.57
N SER A 7 -3.21 0.65 -3.54
CA SER A 7 -4.12 1.03 -4.60
C SER A 7 -4.10 2.53 -4.88
N THR A 8 -4.48 2.90 -6.08
CA THR A 8 -4.77 4.30 -6.43
C THR A 8 -5.99 4.32 -7.34
N GLN A 9 -6.83 5.33 -7.18
CA GLN A 9 -7.87 5.61 -8.17
C GLN A 9 -7.25 6.29 -9.39
N ILE A 10 -7.94 6.27 -10.52
CA ILE A 10 -7.48 7.01 -11.69
C ILE A 10 -7.42 8.52 -11.39
N ARG A 11 -6.41 9.25 -11.87
CA ARG A 11 -5.25 8.77 -12.66
C ARG A 11 -4.11 8.29 -11.75
N LEU A 12 -3.09 7.65 -12.33
CA LEU A 12 -1.86 7.14 -11.67
C LEU A 12 -0.96 8.23 -11.02
N THR A 13 -1.55 9.31 -10.52
CA THR A 13 -0.89 10.51 -9.97
C THR A 13 -0.93 10.57 -8.45
N GLY A 14 -1.60 9.63 -7.79
CA GLY A 14 -1.86 9.67 -6.36
C GLY A 14 -3.21 10.34 -6.02
N PRO A 15 -3.65 10.28 -4.75
CA PRO A 15 -2.98 9.63 -3.63
C PRO A 15 -2.94 8.09 -3.77
N THR A 16 -1.99 7.45 -3.09
CA THR A 16 -1.87 5.99 -3.04
C THR A 16 -2.27 5.50 -1.65
N MET A 17 -3.27 4.62 -1.61
CA MET A 17 -3.64 3.89 -0.39
C MET A 17 -2.61 2.78 -0.19
N VAL A 18 -2.03 2.70 1.01
CA VAL A 18 -0.88 1.83 1.31
C VAL A 18 -1.10 0.87 2.46
N GLY A 19 -2.24 0.96 3.15
CA GLY A 19 -2.54 0.03 4.24
C GLY A 19 -3.92 0.25 4.86
N ASP A 20 -4.40 -0.77 5.53
CA ASP A 20 -5.57 -0.77 6.40
C ASP A 20 -5.21 -0.41 7.86
N GLU A 21 -6.20 -0.45 8.75
CA GLU A 21 -6.06 -0.12 10.16
C GLU A 21 -5.00 -0.92 10.92
N TYR A 22 -4.73 -2.15 10.50
CA TYR A 22 -3.82 -3.12 11.12
C TYR A 22 -2.48 -3.25 10.39
N SER A 23 -2.26 -2.41 9.38
CA SER A 23 -1.00 -2.35 8.65
C SER A 23 0.18 -2.03 9.56
N ASP A 24 1.32 -2.68 9.31
CA ASP A 24 2.53 -2.57 10.14
C ASP A 24 2.96 -1.10 10.28
N PRO A 25 2.90 -0.52 11.50
CA PRO A 25 3.20 0.90 11.69
C PRO A 25 4.60 1.29 11.25
N SER A 26 5.58 0.37 11.30
CA SER A 26 6.95 0.65 10.87
C SER A 26 7.02 0.87 9.35
N ILE A 27 6.28 0.07 8.58
CA ILE A 27 6.17 0.21 7.12
C ILE A 27 5.40 1.48 6.77
N MET A 28 4.28 1.76 7.46
CA MET A 28 3.48 2.97 7.21
C MET A 28 4.29 4.25 7.48
N ASN A 29 5.06 4.26 8.57
CA ASN A 29 5.96 5.36 8.90
C ASN A 29 7.09 5.52 7.88
N TYR A 30 7.70 4.41 7.42
CA TYR A 30 8.73 4.44 6.38
C TYR A 30 8.20 5.04 5.06
N LEU A 31 6.96 4.72 4.69
CA LEU A 31 6.32 5.30 3.51
C LEU A 31 5.95 6.78 3.69
N GLY A 32 5.91 7.28 4.92
CA GLY A 32 5.42 8.62 5.25
C GLY A 32 3.90 8.73 5.20
N ALA A 33 3.19 7.62 5.47
CA ALA A 33 1.75 7.54 5.31
C ALA A 33 0.99 8.20 6.47
N ARG A 34 -0.18 8.78 6.16
CA ARG A 34 -1.12 9.31 7.17
C ARG A 34 -2.29 8.35 7.34
N LYS A 35 -2.64 8.07 8.60
CA LYS A 35 -3.86 7.32 8.94
C LYS A 35 -5.05 8.27 8.94
N THR A 36 -6.09 7.92 8.20
CA THR A 36 -7.33 8.70 8.12
C THR A 36 -8.55 7.81 8.20
N THR A 37 -9.60 8.32 8.84
CA THR A 37 -10.94 7.73 8.83
C THR A 37 -11.84 8.68 8.06
N MET A 38 -12.25 8.31 6.85
CA MET A 38 -13.19 9.13 6.08
C MET A 38 -14.56 9.14 6.77
N LEU A 39 -15.27 10.26 6.68
CA LEU A 39 -16.62 10.37 7.23
C LEU A 39 -17.52 9.28 6.62
N GLY A 40 -18.15 8.48 7.48
CA GLY A 40 -19.00 7.37 7.08
C GLY A 40 -18.32 6.00 7.11
N ASN A 41 -16.98 5.96 7.19
CA ASN A 41 -16.26 4.70 7.38
C ASN A 41 -16.16 4.35 8.86
N ASN A 42 -16.28 3.06 9.16
CA ASN A 42 -16.00 2.47 10.47
C ASN A 42 -14.58 1.87 10.56
N PHE A 43 -13.74 2.15 9.56
CA PHE A 43 -12.36 1.68 9.46
C PHE A 43 -11.44 2.85 9.08
N SER A 44 -10.17 2.70 9.44
CA SER A 44 -9.12 3.65 9.07
C SER A 44 -8.22 3.08 7.98
N GLU A 45 -7.66 3.97 7.16
CA GLU A 45 -6.72 3.60 6.09
C GLU A 45 -5.51 4.51 6.12
N TYR A 46 -4.39 3.99 5.64
CA TYR A 46 -3.16 4.74 5.41
C TYR A 46 -3.05 5.15 3.94
N HIS A 47 -2.70 6.41 3.71
CA HIS A 47 -2.42 6.92 2.37
C HIS A 47 -1.17 7.81 2.35
N VAL A 48 -0.58 7.92 1.16
CA VAL A 48 0.45 8.90 0.81
C VAL A 48 -0.01 9.73 -0.38
N ASP A 49 0.47 10.97 -0.49
CA ASP A 49 0.14 11.86 -1.62
C ASP A 49 0.89 11.46 -2.92
N GLU A 50 1.87 10.57 -2.81
CA GLU A 50 2.74 10.14 -3.90
C GLU A 50 2.01 9.19 -4.89
N PRO A 51 2.38 9.21 -6.19
CA PRO A 51 1.89 8.24 -7.16
C PRO A 51 2.38 6.82 -6.84
N PRO A 52 1.65 5.78 -7.27
CA PRO A 52 1.96 4.39 -6.91
C PRO A 52 3.35 3.96 -7.38
N ARG A 53 3.88 4.53 -8.47
CA ARG A 53 5.25 4.24 -8.93
C ARG A 53 6.30 4.51 -7.86
N LEU A 54 6.21 5.64 -7.15
CA LEU A 54 7.17 5.97 -6.07
C LEU A 54 6.97 5.09 -4.84
N VAL A 55 5.73 4.70 -4.55
CA VAL A 55 5.43 3.77 -3.44
C VAL A 55 6.00 2.38 -3.74
N LEU A 56 5.84 1.89 -4.97
CA LEU A 56 6.42 0.61 -5.40
C LEU A 56 7.94 0.62 -5.29
N ASP A 57 8.61 1.70 -5.72
CA ASP A 57 10.06 1.86 -5.56
C ASP A 57 10.47 1.77 -4.08
N LYS A 58 9.78 2.48 -3.17
CA LYS A 58 10.06 2.41 -1.71
C LYS A 58 9.84 1.02 -1.13
N LEU A 59 8.76 0.35 -1.52
CA LEU A 59 8.44 -1.00 -1.05
C LEU A 59 9.49 -2.03 -1.53
N GLU A 60 10.02 -1.86 -2.74
CA GLU A 60 11.12 -2.67 -3.26
C GLU A 60 12.39 -2.54 -2.40
N GLN A 61 12.74 -1.33 -1.96
CA GLN A 61 13.91 -1.09 -1.11
C GLN A 61 13.87 -1.82 0.25
N ILE A 62 12.68 -2.18 0.72
CA ILE A 62 12.49 -2.95 1.96
C ILE A 62 12.13 -4.42 1.70
N GLY A 63 12.26 -4.89 0.47
CA GLY A 63 12.19 -6.30 0.08
C GLY A 63 10.82 -6.80 -0.40
N PHE A 64 9.87 -5.92 -0.68
CA PHE A 64 8.61 -6.33 -1.33
C PHE A 64 8.78 -6.41 -2.85
N ARG A 65 8.18 -7.43 -3.46
CA ARG A 65 8.07 -7.57 -4.91
C ARG A 65 6.60 -7.60 -5.35
N VAL A 66 6.30 -6.99 -6.48
CA VAL A 66 4.96 -7.09 -7.10
C VAL A 66 4.72 -8.54 -7.52
N VAL A 67 3.61 -9.12 -7.07
CA VAL A 67 3.14 -10.46 -7.44
C VAL A 67 2.07 -10.37 -8.52
N SER A 68 1.18 -9.37 -8.41
CA SER A 68 0.10 -9.16 -9.37
C SER A 68 -0.39 -7.72 -9.36
N MET A 69 -1.03 -7.32 -10.45
CA MET A 69 -1.71 -6.04 -10.61
C MET A 69 -3.06 -6.28 -11.28
N THR A 70 -4.11 -5.60 -10.80
CA THR A 70 -5.44 -5.64 -11.41
C THR A 70 -6.14 -4.28 -11.36
N GLY A 71 -7.15 -4.10 -12.22
CA GLY A 71 -8.06 -2.97 -12.19
C GLY A 71 -9.45 -3.39 -11.73
N VAL A 72 -10.07 -2.60 -10.85
CA VAL A 72 -11.45 -2.78 -10.38
C VAL A 72 -12.17 -1.44 -10.42
N GLY A 73 -13.14 -1.30 -11.32
CA GLY A 73 -13.82 -0.02 -11.57
C GLY A 73 -12.83 1.06 -12.02
N GLN A 74 -12.67 2.10 -11.20
CA GLN A 74 -11.74 3.20 -11.42
C GLN A 74 -10.46 3.10 -10.56
N THR A 75 -10.24 1.95 -9.92
CA THR A 75 -9.12 1.71 -9.00
C THR A 75 -8.15 0.69 -9.60
N LEU A 76 -6.86 0.98 -9.48
CA LEU A 76 -5.78 0.03 -9.74
C LEU A 76 -5.21 -0.47 -8.42
N VAL A 77 -4.98 -1.78 -8.33
CA VAL A 77 -4.49 -2.46 -7.13
C VAL A 77 -3.24 -3.27 -7.47
N TRP A 78 -2.22 -3.17 -6.62
CA TRP A 78 -1.03 -4.01 -6.67
C TRP A 78 -0.96 -4.88 -5.43
N CYS A 79 -0.74 -6.17 -5.65
CA CYS A 79 -0.39 -7.10 -4.59
C CYS A 79 1.13 -7.29 -4.57
N LEU A 80 1.74 -7.04 -3.43
CA LEU A 80 3.16 -7.26 -3.20
C LEU A 80 3.40 -8.26 -2.08
N TYR A 81 4.52 -8.96 -2.18
CA TYR A 81 4.97 -9.95 -1.19
C TYR A 81 6.42 -9.71 -0.80
N LYS A 82 6.71 -9.89 0.48
CA LYS A 82 8.05 -9.95 1.07
C LYS A 82 8.23 -11.31 1.71
N GLU A 83 9.30 -12.00 1.33
CA GLU A 83 9.66 -13.29 1.91
C GLU A 83 10.02 -13.12 3.39
N THR A 84 9.44 -13.97 4.24
CA THR A 84 9.74 -14.02 5.67
C THR A 84 10.78 -15.10 5.92
N SER A 85 11.82 -14.76 6.67
CA SER A 85 12.94 -15.66 6.99
C SER A 85 12.56 -16.93 7.75
N ASP A 86 11.30 -17.05 8.21
CA ASP A 86 10.76 -18.22 8.93
C ASP A 86 10.30 -19.35 8.00
N SER A 87 10.78 -19.37 6.75
CA SER A 87 10.50 -20.43 5.77
C SER A 87 11.52 -21.57 5.95
N LEU A 88 11.52 -22.22 7.11
CA LEU A 88 12.23 -23.49 7.37
C LEU A 88 11.30 -24.48 8.08
#